data_AF-A0A7K8W1W8-F1
#
_entry.id   AF-A0A7K8W1W8-F1
#
_cell.length_a   1.000
_cell.length_b   1.000
_cell.length_c   1.000
_cell.angle_alpha   90.00
_cell.angle_beta   90.00
_cell.angle_gamma   90.00
#
_symmetry.space_group_name_H-M   'P 1'
#
loop_
_entity.id
_entity.type
_entity.pdbx_description
1 polymer ?
#
loop_
_entity_poly.entity_id
_entity_poly.type
_entity_poly.pdbx_seq_one_letter_code
_entity_poly.pdbx_strand_id
1 'polypeptide(L)'
;DLLPPPLPKKQLQRAESLPEQGPSQPCQGDPAPCAGSILYSIPPSHLRHEEGAPSTIPPRHRPPCGPKKPLTKSQSLGEVVARSSPQRAPTPRLRELTFRTADGELGQLLQSPAGVCGVVLGCQAATLGRLSARLQEQLVGLEEQLQLLQAQLVGKRWAALKVLEPEPCCESGDAWYFRVGFTSGQSQLEFAAKVPKPCCSSLGVQSSLGTHCSIQRLMGRFTDGLPRELLLPGNPGEQSQPPSREEQATHPVLQVLICAEVPYQTLAGFVKGSHGLHRTSPGHYERLACLLLLQLCLGLEHLRGQHVGQGDLSPENLLLVQCPCPPESQQGKKEPLALSLPRLLISSFFKAKEKQRPFSTSQEKDWTEGLSAAPSPAADELKLGRLIYQILHVDISLEDALGFRSNRLPEIPSLSIYSTGLKRLATLLLHRDPSKRVSVEQARSILQVLLWGPRQELFARSEKSLPLLRSWVEVKRALLLLSFAENSAGTGGSPGLEEWLCCQYFQEVTEHTLYQVTQALY
;
A
#
# COMPACT_ATOMS: atom_id res chain seq x y z
N ASP A 1 17.09 63.67 40.24
CA ASP A 1 15.84 63.89 41.01
C ASP A 1 14.63 63.24 40.33
N LEU A 2 13.51 63.22 41.06
CA LEU A 2 12.11 62.99 40.62
C LEU A 2 11.65 61.55 40.22
N LEU A 3 10.80 61.00 41.10
CA LEU A 3 9.73 60.01 40.87
C LEU A 3 8.38 60.74 40.52
N PRO A 4 7.20 60.08 40.33
CA PRO A 4 6.83 58.65 40.32
C PRO A 4 6.37 58.22 38.89
N PRO A 5 5.15 57.76 38.50
CA PRO A 5 3.89 57.32 39.17
C PRO A 5 3.60 55.78 39.10
N PRO A 6 2.71 55.21 39.96
CA PRO A 6 2.38 53.77 39.94
C PRO A 6 0.89 53.38 39.72
N LEU A 7 0.67 52.20 39.08
CA LEU A 7 -0.54 51.32 39.11
C LEU A 7 -1.84 51.83 38.44
N PRO A 8 -2.66 50.89 37.90
CA PRO A 8 -3.70 50.22 38.71
C PRO A 8 -3.57 48.68 38.77
N LYS A 9 -4.55 48.01 39.40
CA LYS A 9 -4.56 46.56 39.78
C LYS A 9 -5.81 45.82 39.24
N LYS A 10 -5.84 44.50 39.46
CA LYS A 10 -6.99 43.53 39.37
C LYS A 10 -7.18 42.85 37.99
N GLN A 11 -7.69 41.62 37.89
CA GLN A 11 -7.91 40.53 38.88
C GLN A 11 -8.04 39.19 38.14
N LEU A 12 -7.41 38.12 38.63
CA LEU A 12 -7.95 36.75 38.60
C LEU A 12 -7.55 36.02 39.89
N GLN A 13 -8.31 35.00 40.27
CA GLN A 13 -8.31 34.42 41.62
C GLN A 13 -7.51 33.11 41.75
N ARG A 14 -7.35 32.68 43.02
CA ARG A 14 -6.37 31.73 43.53
C ARG A 14 -7.06 30.52 44.16
N ALA A 15 -6.55 29.33 43.89
CA ALA A 15 -6.47 28.17 44.78
C ALA A 15 -5.23 27.37 44.31
N GLU A 16 -4.18 27.11 45.09
CA GLU A 16 -4.08 26.41 46.38
C GLU A 16 -4.46 24.92 46.30
N SER A 17 -3.61 23.99 46.79
CA SER A 17 -2.22 24.12 47.24
C SER A 17 -1.49 22.76 47.28
N LEU A 18 -0.16 22.81 47.20
CA LEU A 18 0.76 21.71 47.55
C LEU A 18 1.54 22.09 48.82
N PRO A 19 1.95 21.10 49.63
CA PRO A 19 3.08 21.24 50.54
C PRO A 19 4.23 20.29 50.16
N GLU A 20 5.39 20.85 49.81
CA GLU A 20 6.68 20.14 49.91
C GLU A 20 7.42 20.60 51.17
N GLN A 21 8.08 19.68 51.87
CA GLN A 21 9.38 19.92 52.54
C GLN A 21 10.18 18.60 52.60
N GLY A 22 11.47 18.64 52.23
CA GLY A 22 12.48 17.63 52.59
C GLY A 22 13.41 18.21 53.67
N PRO A 23 14.74 17.96 53.65
CA PRO A 23 15.48 16.84 53.03
C PRO A 23 16.52 16.20 53.99
N SER A 24 17.04 14.99 53.69
CA SER A 24 18.35 14.51 54.21
C SER A 24 18.86 13.22 53.53
N GLN A 25 20.17 13.02 53.59
CA GLN A 25 20.96 11.80 53.27
C GLN A 25 21.89 11.49 54.46
N PRO A 26 22.71 10.41 54.49
CA PRO A 26 22.70 9.14 53.76
C PRO A 26 22.73 7.90 54.70
N CYS A 27 22.64 6.67 54.15
CA CYS A 27 23.25 5.45 54.74
C CYS A 27 23.44 4.32 53.70
N GLN A 28 24.30 3.35 54.01
CA GLN A 28 24.68 2.21 53.14
C GLN A 28 23.76 0.99 53.33
N GLY A 29 23.73 0.10 52.32
CA GLY A 29 23.18 -1.26 52.41
C GLY A 29 23.18 -1.98 51.06
N ASP A 30 23.83 -3.14 50.98
CA ASP A 30 23.93 -3.94 49.75
C ASP A 30 22.65 -4.72 49.42
N PRO A 31 22.44 -5.08 48.14
CA PRO A 31 21.61 -6.23 47.77
C PRO A 31 22.41 -7.29 46.97
N ALA A 32 22.57 -8.48 47.57
CA ALA A 32 22.92 -9.71 46.87
C ALA A 32 21.65 -10.44 46.37
N PRO A 33 21.73 -11.32 45.35
CA PRO A 33 20.55 -11.66 44.53
C PRO A 33 19.74 -12.86 45.02
N CYS A 34 18.43 -12.84 44.74
CA CYS A 34 17.56 -14.01 44.72
C CYS A 34 16.73 -14.04 43.42
N ALA A 35 16.62 -15.21 42.80
CA ALA A 35 15.82 -15.43 41.60
C ALA A 35 14.35 -15.75 41.94
N GLY A 36 13.42 -15.36 41.07
CA GLY A 36 11.99 -15.62 41.23
C GLY A 36 11.28 -15.73 39.89
N SER A 37 11.34 -16.90 39.26
CA SER A 37 10.59 -17.20 38.03
C SER A 37 9.16 -17.62 38.38
N ILE A 38 8.14 -17.00 37.77
CA ILE A 38 6.75 -17.41 37.90
C ILE A 38 6.12 -17.54 36.51
N LEU A 39 5.99 -18.78 36.06
CA LEU A 39 5.13 -19.17 34.95
C LEU A 39 3.75 -19.54 35.52
N TYR A 40 2.67 -19.02 34.94
CA TYR A 40 1.30 -19.45 35.28
C TYR A 40 0.76 -20.42 34.23
N SER A 41 0.49 -21.65 34.65
CA SER A 41 -0.11 -22.71 33.83
C SER A 41 -1.64 -22.71 33.93
N ILE A 42 -2.32 -23.05 32.84
CA ILE A 42 -3.79 -23.20 32.78
C ILE A 42 -4.15 -24.70 32.76
N PRO A 43 -4.99 -25.20 33.69
CA PRO A 43 -5.57 -26.53 33.61
C PRO A 43 -6.90 -26.54 32.83
N PRO A 44 -7.21 -27.59 32.04
CA PRO A 44 -8.48 -27.74 31.32
C PRO A 44 -9.59 -28.35 32.21
N SER A 45 -10.86 -28.10 31.87
CA SER A 45 -12.04 -28.67 32.52
C SER A 45 -12.70 -29.78 31.68
N HIS A 46 -13.15 -30.85 32.34
CA HIS A 46 -13.83 -32.00 31.72
C HIS A 46 -15.37 -31.93 31.83
N LEU A 47 -16.07 -32.66 30.97
CA LEU A 47 -17.54 -32.74 30.87
C LEU A 47 -18.08 -34.08 31.43
N ARG A 48 -19.21 -34.05 32.17
CA ARG A 48 -20.44 -34.87 32.00
C ARG A 48 -21.43 -34.75 33.19
N HIS A 49 -22.74 -34.73 32.88
CA HIS A 49 -23.92 -35.46 33.43
C HIS A 49 -24.00 -35.83 34.94
N GLU A 50 -25.16 -35.91 35.63
CA GLU A 50 -26.57 -36.04 35.17
C GLU A 50 -27.63 -35.44 36.16
N GLU A 51 -28.90 -35.87 36.05
CA GLU A 51 -30.16 -35.27 36.55
C GLU A 51 -30.48 -35.36 38.08
N GLY A 52 -31.50 -34.60 38.54
CA GLY A 52 -32.19 -34.84 39.83
C GLY A 52 -33.20 -33.76 40.30
N ALA A 53 -34.47 -34.16 40.51
CA ALA A 53 -35.59 -33.38 41.11
C ALA A 53 -36.58 -34.38 41.78
N PRO A 54 -37.73 -34.02 42.47
CA PRO A 54 -38.39 -32.71 42.64
C PRO A 54 -39.04 -32.40 44.04
N SER A 55 -39.76 -31.26 44.16
CA SER A 55 -40.83 -30.93 45.16
C SER A 55 -40.40 -30.74 46.65
N THR A 56 -41.11 -30.08 47.58
CA THR A 56 -42.54 -29.65 47.69
C THR A 56 -42.68 -28.27 48.43
N ILE A 57 -43.85 -27.90 48.98
CA ILE A 57 -44.31 -26.49 49.14
C ILE A 57 -44.66 -26.03 50.61
N PRO A 58 -44.58 -24.70 50.93
CA PRO A 58 -44.66 -24.06 52.29
C PRO A 58 -46.12 -23.58 52.63
N PRO A 59 -46.48 -22.64 53.58
CA PRO A 59 -45.73 -21.64 54.42
C PRO A 59 -46.26 -21.43 55.88
N ARG A 60 -45.93 -20.29 56.58
CA ARG A 60 -46.90 -19.41 57.33
C ARG A 60 -46.38 -18.09 57.98
N HIS A 61 -47.26 -17.06 57.97
CA HIS A 61 -47.47 -15.78 58.73
C HIS A 61 -46.30 -14.87 59.22
N ARG A 62 -46.29 -13.49 59.19
CA ARG A 62 -47.26 -12.35 59.36
C ARG A 62 -47.65 -11.99 60.84
N PRO A 63 -48.01 -10.72 61.20
CA PRO A 63 -47.59 -9.37 60.73
C PRO A 63 -47.21 -8.30 61.85
N PRO A 64 -47.90 -7.14 62.11
CA PRO A 64 -47.30 -5.78 61.94
C PRO A 64 -47.55 -4.74 63.08
N CYS A 65 -47.17 -3.44 62.90
CA CYS A 65 -48.02 -2.27 63.23
C CYS A 65 -47.44 -0.91 62.74
N GLY A 66 -48.30 0.12 62.58
CA GLY A 66 -47.94 1.54 62.83
C GLY A 66 -47.72 2.51 61.64
N PRO A 67 -48.76 3.23 61.14
CA PRO A 67 -48.62 4.26 60.10
C PRO A 67 -48.96 5.70 60.57
N LYS A 68 -48.25 6.74 60.07
CA LYS A 68 -48.72 8.16 60.03
C LYS A 68 -48.25 8.91 58.76
N LYS A 69 -49.15 9.74 58.23
CA LYS A 69 -49.09 10.71 57.09
C LYS A 69 -50.22 11.75 57.35
N PRO A 70 -50.42 12.85 56.58
CA PRO A 70 -49.76 13.33 55.35
C PRO A 70 -49.08 14.73 55.53
N LEU A 71 -48.45 15.36 54.53
CA LEU A 71 -49.01 16.31 53.54
C LEU A 71 -47.81 17.02 52.82
N THR A 72 -47.80 17.54 51.58
CA THR A 72 -48.55 17.24 50.33
C THR A 72 -47.82 17.86 49.12
N LYS A 73 -47.85 17.19 47.95
CA LYS A 73 -47.46 17.69 46.59
C LYS A 73 -45.95 17.99 46.39
N SER A 74 -45.40 17.93 45.17
CA SER A 74 -46.02 17.87 43.83
C SER A 74 -45.51 16.76 42.89
N GLN A 75 -46.31 16.52 41.86
CA GLN A 75 -46.27 15.46 40.84
C GLN A 75 -44.92 15.15 40.16
N SER A 76 -44.67 13.85 39.96
CA SER A 76 -44.25 13.28 38.67
C SER A 76 -45.06 11.99 38.46
N LEU A 77 -45.29 11.57 37.21
CA LEU A 77 -46.35 10.61 36.87
C LEU A 77 -45.98 9.74 35.66
N GLY A 78 -46.08 8.41 35.78
CA GLY A 78 -46.16 7.52 34.62
C GLY A 78 -44.95 6.60 34.31
N GLU A 79 -44.56 5.75 35.24
CA GLU A 79 -44.25 4.35 34.91
C GLU A 79 -45.57 3.55 35.03
N VAL A 80 -45.89 2.47 34.29
CA VAL A 80 -45.10 1.56 33.46
C VAL A 80 -45.90 1.17 32.20
N VAL A 81 -45.24 0.92 31.06
CA VAL A 81 -45.75 -0.02 30.04
C VAL A 81 -44.62 -0.98 29.66
N ALA A 82 -44.84 -2.28 29.85
CA ALA A 82 -43.81 -3.30 29.61
C ALA A 82 -43.50 -3.45 28.10
N ARG A 83 -42.21 -3.45 27.74
CA ARG A 83 -41.74 -3.89 26.42
C ARG A 83 -40.43 -4.67 26.52
N SER A 84 -40.52 -5.92 26.05
CA SER A 84 -39.42 -6.73 25.50
C SER A 84 -38.35 -7.27 26.46
N SER A 85 -37.90 -8.49 26.16
CA SER A 85 -36.67 -9.10 26.65
C SER A 85 -35.44 -8.19 26.42
N PRO A 86 -34.32 -8.39 27.14
CA PRO A 86 -33.07 -7.70 26.84
C PRO A 86 -32.59 -8.05 25.42
N GLN A 87 -32.95 -7.21 24.45
CA GLN A 87 -32.31 -7.21 23.15
C GLN A 87 -30.84 -6.87 23.39
N ARG A 88 -29.99 -7.86 23.12
CA ARG A 88 -28.53 -7.74 23.14
C ARG A 88 -28.16 -6.50 22.32
N ALA A 89 -27.75 -5.43 23.00
CA ALA A 89 -27.38 -4.19 22.34
C ALA A 89 -26.37 -4.50 21.23
N PRO A 90 -26.45 -3.87 20.05
CA PRO A 90 -25.49 -4.11 18.99
C PRO A 90 -24.12 -3.77 19.53
N THR A 91 -23.25 -4.78 19.66
CA THR A 91 -21.88 -4.59 20.17
C THR A 91 -21.24 -3.49 19.32
N PRO A 92 -20.84 -2.35 19.90
CA PRO A 92 -20.36 -1.23 19.10
C PRO A 92 -19.16 -1.73 18.31
N ARG A 93 -19.19 -1.56 16.99
CA ARG A 93 -18.19 -2.15 16.12
C ARG A 93 -16.84 -1.58 16.53
N LEU A 94 -15.91 -2.44 16.96
CA LEU A 94 -14.64 -2.03 17.56
C LEU A 94 -13.76 -1.12 16.66
N ARG A 95 -14.13 -1.01 15.36
CA ARG A 95 -13.51 -0.15 14.35
C ARG A 95 -13.99 1.31 14.37
N GLU A 96 -15.15 1.56 14.96
CA GLU A 96 -15.88 2.84 14.98
C GLU A 96 -15.65 3.61 16.31
N LEU A 97 -14.94 3.00 17.28
CA LEU A 97 -14.58 3.62 18.56
C LEU A 97 -13.60 4.80 18.35
N THR A 98 -13.79 5.88 19.13
CA THR A 98 -12.95 7.08 19.10
C THR A 98 -12.75 7.64 20.51
N PHE A 99 -11.88 8.65 20.68
CA PHE A 99 -11.75 9.39 21.95
C PHE A 99 -13.05 10.08 22.42
N ARG A 100 -14.08 10.17 21.56
CA ARG A 100 -15.40 10.74 21.89
C ARG A 100 -16.48 9.67 22.14
N THR A 101 -16.14 8.39 22.13
CA THR A 101 -17.04 7.30 22.52
C THR A 101 -17.45 7.45 23.99
N ALA A 102 -18.72 7.21 24.29
CA ALA A 102 -19.24 7.37 25.65
C ALA A 102 -18.88 6.17 26.55
N ASP A 103 -18.60 6.43 27.83
CA ASP A 103 -18.19 5.39 28.80
C ASP A 103 -19.18 4.22 28.91
N GLY A 104 -20.47 4.49 28.72
CA GLY A 104 -21.53 3.46 28.71
C GLY A 104 -21.40 2.43 27.59
N GLU A 105 -20.80 2.80 26.45
CA GLU A 105 -20.50 1.88 25.34
C GLU A 105 -19.23 1.06 25.61
N LEU A 106 -18.27 1.65 26.32
CA LEU A 106 -17.03 0.98 26.76
C LEU A 106 -17.29 -0.01 27.92
N GLY A 107 -18.26 0.27 28.79
CA GLY A 107 -18.52 -0.45 30.04
C GLY A 107 -18.86 -1.94 29.91
N GLN A 108 -19.22 -2.43 28.72
CA GLN A 108 -19.35 -3.88 28.45
C GLN A 108 -18.05 -4.51 27.91
N LEU A 109 -17.22 -3.73 27.23
CA LEU A 109 -15.98 -4.20 26.59
C LEU A 109 -14.81 -4.27 27.59
N LEU A 110 -14.78 -3.37 28.58
CA LEU A 110 -13.73 -3.29 29.59
C LEU A 110 -13.85 -4.35 30.71
N GLN A 111 -14.88 -5.21 30.69
CA GLN A 111 -15.19 -6.17 31.75
C GLN A 111 -14.19 -7.34 31.87
N SER A 112 -13.26 -7.49 30.92
CA SER A 112 -12.18 -8.48 30.99
C SER A 112 -10.91 -8.00 30.28
N PRO A 113 -9.71 -8.45 30.68
CA PRO A 113 -8.47 -8.13 29.95
C PRO A 113 -8.51 -8.54 28.48
N ALA A 114 -9.21 -9.64 28.14
CA ALA A 114 -9.42 -10.08 26.77
C ALA A 114 -10.31 -9.10 25.97
N GLY A 115 -11.35 -8.53 26.60
CA GLY A 115 -12.19 -7.49 25.99
C GLY A 115 -11.43 -6.19 25.75
N VAL A 116 -10.63 -5.74 26.73
CA VAL A 116 -9.72 -4.58 26.59
C VAL A 116 -8.73 -4.80 25.45
N CYS A 117 -8.08 -5.97 25.39
CA CYS A 117 -7.18 -6.33 24.30
C CYS A 117 -7.88 -6.31 22.94
N GLY A 118 -9.07 -6.93 22.85
CA GLY A 118 -9.89 -6.91 21.64
C GLY A 118 -10.20 -5.50 21.14
N VAL A 119 -10.59 -4.59 22.04
CA VAL A 119 -10.80 -3.15 21.73
C VAL A 119 -9.54 -2.52 21.15
N VAL A 120 -8.39 -2.67 21.82
CA VAL A 120 -7.13 -2.08 21.36
C VAL A 120 -6.77 -2.59 19.97
N LEU A 121 -6.84 -3.89 19.72
CA LEU A 121 -6.54 -4.50 18.42
C LEU A 121 -7.52 -4.06 17.32
N GLY A 122 -8.81 -3.92 17.64
CA GLY A 122 -9.84 -3.39 16.74
C GLY A 122 -9.59 -1.94 16.34
N CYS A 123 -9.24 -1.09 17.33
CA CYS A 123 -8.85 0.30 17.11
C CYS A 123 -7.57 0.43 16.27
N GLN A 124 -6.56 -0.43 16.51
CA GLN A 124 -5.34 -0.46 15.70
C GLN A 124 -5.64 -0.78 14.24
N ALA A 125 -6.35 -1.88 13.96
CA ALA A 125 -6.68 -2.29 12.60
C ALA A 125 -7.51 -1.22 11.85
N ALA A 126 -8.47 -0.59 12.52
CA ALA A 126 -9.27 0.49 11.94
C ALA A 126 -8.45 1.78 11.69
N THR A 127 -7.48 2.08 12.55
CA THR A 127 -6.61 3.25 12.38
C THR A 127 -5.62 3.05 11.23
N LEU A 128 -5.04 1.84 11.10
CA LEU A 128 -4.20 1.49 9.94
C LEU A 128 -4.99 1.61 8.63
N GLY A 129 -6.24 1.13 8.58
CA GLY A 129 -7.10 1.30 7.39
C GLY A 129 -7.34 2.78 7.02
N ARG A 130 -7.62 3.64 8.01
CA ARG A 130 -7.79 5.09 7.78
C ARG A 130 -6.50 5.78 7.35
N LEU A 131 -5.35 5.37 7.88
CA LEU A 131 -4.04 5.89 7.47
C LEU A 131 -3.71 5.44 6.05
N SER A 132 -3.90 4.16 5.71
CA SER A 132 -3.65 3.63 4.38
C SER A 132 -4.48 4.34 3.31
N ALA A 133 -5.75 4.65 3.59
CA ALA A 133 -6.62 5.41 2.68
C ALA A 133 -6.10 6.84 2.46
N ARG A 134 -5.77 7.58 3.53
CA ARG A 134 -5.23 8.95 3.43
C ARG A 134 -3.90 9.02 2.69
N LEU A 135 -2.99 8.07 2.94
CA LEU A 135 -1.72 8.00 2.22
C LEU A 135 -1.94 7.66 0.74
N GLN A 136 -2.93 6.83 0.41
CA GLN A 136 -3.32 6.56 -0.97
C GLN A 136 -3.85 7.84 -1.66
N GLU A 137 -4.75 8.58 -1.01
CA GLU A 137 -5.26 9.88 -1.51
C GLU A 137 -4.11 10.87 -1.81
N GLN A 138 -3.11 10.94 -0.92
CA GLN A 138 -1.92 11.79 -1.11
C GLN A 138 -1.00 11.31 -2.25
N LEU A 139 -0.79 9.99 -2.39
CA LEU A 139 0.10 9.40 -3.40
C LEU A 139 -0.51 9.33 -4.81
N VAL A 140 -1.84 9.30 -4.90
CA VAL A 140 -2.62 9.07 -6.14
C VAL A 140 -3.33 10.34 -6.62
N GLY A 141 -3.55 11.32 -5.74
CA GLY A 141 -4.37 12.50 -5.97
C GLY A 141 -5.85 12.24 -5.66
N LEU A 142 -6.56 13.29 -5.20
CA LEU A 142 -7.97 13.22 -4.86
C LEU A 142 -8.83 13.01 -6.13
N GLU A 143 -9.70 12.00 -6.13
CA GLU A 143 -10.39 11.54 -7.34
C GLU A 143 -11.32 12.61 -7.94
N GLU A 144 -12.00 13.40 -7.11
CA GLU A 144 -12.84 14.54 -7.54
C GLU A 144 -12.03 15.60 -8.31
N GLN A 145 -10.85 15.96 -7.79
CA GLN A 145 -9.94 16.94 -8.43
C GLN A 145 -9.42 16.41 -9.77
N LEU A 146 -9.10 15.12 -9.83
CA LEU A 146 -8.63 14.47 -11.05
C LEU A 146 -9.74 14.37 -12.10
N GLN A 147 -10.98 14.07 -11.70
CA GLN A 147 -12.13 14.05 -12.59
C GLN A 147 -12.45 15.44 -13.15
N LEU A 148 -12.32 16.49 -12.34
CA LEU A 148 -12.43 17.88 -12.79
C LEU A 148 -11.33 18.24 -13.82
N LEU A 149 -10.08 17.85 -13.58
CA LEU A 149 -8.98 18.08 -14.51
C LEU A 149 -9.13 17.29 -15.81
N GLN A 150 -9.60 16.03 -15.73
CA GLN A 150 -9.97 15.24 -16.90
C GLN A 150 -11.05 15.95 -17.73
N ALA A 151 -12.11 16.47 -17.09
CA ALA A 151 -13.16 17.23 -17.79
C ALA A 151 -12.62 18.49 -18.48
N GLN A 152 -11.69 19.22 -17.86
CA GLN A 152 -11.03 20.39 -18.48
C GLN A 152 -10.14 20.04 -19.68
N LEU A 153 -9.57 18.82 -19.72
CA LEU A 153 -8.73 18.32 -20.81
C LEU A 153 -9.54 17.74 -21.98
N VAL A 154 -10.85 17.52 -21.85
CA VAL A 154 -11.70 17.05 -22.95
C VAL A 154 -11.68 18.05 -24.12
N GLY A 155 -11.43 17.53 -25.33
CA GLY A 155 -11.39 18.34 -26.56
C GLY A 155 -10.16 19.24 -26.71
N LYS A 156 -9.24 19.26 -25.73
CA LYS A 156 -7.95 19.96 -25.86
C LYS A 156 -7.03 19.22 -26.83
N ARG A 157 -6.08 19.96 -27.41
CA ARG A 157 -5.02 19.49 -28.31
C ARG A 157 -3.71 20.22 -28.00
N TRP A 158 -2.66 20.03 -28.80
CA TRP A 158 -1.37 20.71 -28.64
C TRP A 158 -1.47 22.22 -28.46
N ALA A 159 -2.35 22.91 -29.19
CA ALA A 159 -2.53 24.38 -29.06
C ALA A 159 -3.05 24.86 -27.68
N ALA A 160 -3.45 23.94 -26.78
CA ALA A 160 -3.83 24.24 -25.39
C ALA A 160 -2.80 23.71 -24.36
N LEU A 161 -1.65 23.20 -24.82
CA LEU A 161 -0.57 22.64 -24.01
C LEU A 161 0.72 23.41 -24.30
N LYS A 162 1.49 23.71 -23.25
CA LYS A 162 2.81 24.30 -23.38
C LYS A 162 3.86 23.19 -23.36
N VAL A 163 4.64 23.02 -24.43
CA VAL A 163 5.84 22.18 -24.39
C VAL A 163 6.81 22.77 -23.35
N LEU A 164 7.28 21.95 -22.40
CA LEU A 164 8.25 22.38 -21.39
C LEU A 164 9.67 21.96 -21.76
N GLU A 165 9.82 20.79 -22.37
CA GLU A 165 11.08 20.18 -22.83
C GLU A 165 10.87 19.67 -24.27
N PRO A 166 11.74 20.01 -25.24
CA PRO A 166 11.59 19.62 -26.65
C PRO A 166 12.00 18.17 -26.92
N GLU A 167 12.92 17.64 -26.12
CA GLU A 167 13.32 16.23 -26.10
C GLU A 167 12.39 15.42 -25.19
N PRO A 168 12.19 14.11 -25.43
CA PRO A 168 11.36 13.29 -24.58
C PRO A 168 12.04 13.03 -23.22
N CYS A 169 11.33 13.33 -22.12
CA CYS A 169 11.81 13.08 -20.76
C CYS A 169 11.89 11.58 -20.41
N CYS A 170 11.22 10.72 -21.18
CA CYS A 170 11.36 9.27 -21.09
C CYS A 170 10.99 8.58 -22.42
N GLU A 171 11.68 7.48 -22.75
CA GLU A 171 11.36 6.61 -23.87
C GLU A 171 11.09 5.18 -23.36
N SER A 172 9.89 4.65 -23.65
CA SER A 172 9.52 3.26 -23.38
C SER A 172 9.60 2.40 -24.65
N GLY A 173 9.38 1.10 -24.51
CA GLY A 173 9.24 0.20 -25.66
C GLY A 173 8.03 0.56 -26.54
N ASP A 174 6.96 1.11 -25.96
CA ASP A 174 5.70 1.42 -26.65
C ASP A 174 5.49 2.89 -27.05
N ALA A 175 6.24 3.85 -26.49
CA ALA A 175 6.00 5.28 -26.68
C ALA A 175 7.21 6.19 -26.36
N TRP A 176 7.09 7.45 -26.78
CA TRP A 176 7.90 8.57 -26.26
C TRP A 176 7.03 9.41 -25.31
N TYR A 177 7.62 9.95 -24.24
CA TYR A 177 6.94 10.83 -23.28
C TYR A 177 7.57 12.22 -23.31
N PHE A 178 6.75 13.24 -23.54
CA PHE A 178 7.15 14.64 -23.51
C PHE A 178 6.51 15.36 -22.32
N ARG A 179 7.25 16.25 -21.66
CA ARG A 179 6.77 17.01 -20.50
C ARG A 179 5.99 18.25 -20.98
N VAL A 180 4.71 18.34 -20.62
CA VAL A 180 3.82 19.42 -21.05
C VAL A 180 3.13 20.11 -19.88
N GLY A 181 3.00 21.44 -19.97
CA GLY A 181 2.25 22.26 -19.04
C GLY A 181 0.82 22.53 -19.53
N PHE A 182 -0.14 22.50 -18.61
CA PHE A 182 -1.52 22.92 -18.84
C PHE A 182 -1.93 23.93 -17.77
N THR A 183 -2.44 25.09 -18.18
CA THR A 183 -2.85 26.16 -17.27
C THR A 183 -4.32 25.99 -16.86
N SER A 184 -4.55 25.65 -15.58
CA SER A 184 -5.87 25.55 -14.97
C SER A 184 -6.06 26.66 -13.95
N GLY A 185 -6.85 27.68 -14.29
CA GLY A 185 -7.06 28.85 -13.44
C GLY A 185 -5.75 29.63 -13.23
N GLN A 186 -5.29 29.71 -11.99
CA GLN A 186 -4.02 30.36 -11.62
C GLN A 186 -2.83 29.40 -11.54
N SER A 187 -3.04 28.08 -11.71
CA SER A 187 -1.99 27.07 -11.57
C SER A 187 -1.54 26.53 -12.93
N GLN A 188 -0.22 26.53 -13.17
CA GLN A 188 0.37 25.70 -14.22
C GLN A 188 0.55 24.29 -13.66
N LEU A 189 -0.13 23.31 -14.24
CA LEU A 189 -0.02 21.90 -13.92
C LEU A 189 0.87 21.21 -14.96
N GLU A 190 1.59 20.16 -14.56
CA GLU A 190 2.43 19.37 -15.46
C GLU A 190 1.79 18.00 -15.74
N PHE A 191 1.92 17.54 -16.98
CA PHE A 191 1.41 16.27 -17.48
C PHE A 191 2.44 15.65 -18.43
N ALA A 192 2.30 14.35 -18.71
CA ALA A 192 3.08 13.67 -19.74
C ALA A 192 2.23 13.51 -21.01
N ALA A 193 2.73 14.03 -22.14
CA ALA A 193 2.20 13.69 -23.46
C ALA A 193 2.89 12.41 -23.95
N LYS A 194 2.20 11.28 -23.82
CA LYS A 194 2.60 9.98 -24.36
C LYS A 194 2.24 9.93 -25.84
N VAL A 195 3.25 9.83 -26.69
CA VAL A 195 3.14 9.66 -28.15
C VAL A 195 3.49 8.20 -28.47
N PRO A 196 2.53 7.32 -28.80
CA PRO A 196 2.80 5.92 -29.09
C PRO A 196 3.66 5.76 -30.34
N LYS A 197 4.57 4.78 -30.28
CA LYS A 197 5.40 4.40 -31.44
C LYS A 197 4.53 3.74 -32.53
N PRO A 198 4.97 3.78 -33.81
CA PRO A 198 4.33 3.01 -34.87
C PRO A 198 4.14 1.54 -34.46
N CYS A 199 3.01 0.96 -34.85
CA CYS A 199 2.55 -0.39 -34.47
C CYS A 199 2.17 -0.60 -32.97
N CYS A 200 2.33 0.38 -32.08
CA CYS A 200 2.05 0.25 -30.63
C CYS A 200 0.72 0.89 -30.18
N SER A 201 -0.40 0.59 -30.87
CA SER A 201 -1.72 1.18 -30.57
C SER A 201 -2.43 0.52 -29.37
N SER A 202 -2.34 1.15 -28.19
CA SER A 202 -3.06 0.72 -26.97
C SER A 202 -4.56 1.11 -27.02
N LEU A 203 -5.34 0.42 -27.84
CA LEU A 203 -6.78 0.63 -28.02
C LEU A 203 -7.59 0.28 -26.76
N GLY A 204 -8.36 1.26 -26.25
CA GLY A 204 -9.47 1.07 -25.30
C GLY A 204 -9.13 0.77 -23.84
N VAL A 205 -8.22 -0.19 -23.60
CA VAL A 205 -8.03 -0.86 -22.30
C VAL A 205 -7.70 0.10 -21.14
N GLN A 206 -6.89 1.14 -21.35
CA GLN A 206 -6.50 2.05 -20.25
C GLN A 206 -7.67 2.82 -19.62
N SER A 207 -8.75 3.09 -20.37
CA SER A 207 -9.88 3.90 -19.88
C SER A 207 -10.84 3.17 -18.95
N SER A 208 -10.78 1.84 -18.85
CA SER A 208 -11.68 1.03 -18.00
C SER A 208 -11.00 0.50 -16.72
N LEU A 209 -9.70 0.71 -16.55
CA LEU A 209 -8.91 0.08 -15.47
C LEU A 209 -9.12 0.65 -14.06
N GLY A 210 -9.83 1.76 -13.90
CA GLY A 210 -9.98 2.43 -12.61
C GLY A 210 -8.68 3.06 -12.10
N THR A 211 -8.67 3.51 -10.84
CA THR A 211 -7.54 4.22 -10.23
C THR A 211 -6.70 3.30 -9.34
N HIS A 212 -5.38 3.26 -9.56
CA HIS A 212 -4.45 2.41 -8.80
C HIS A 212 -3.03 3.01 -8.78
N CYS A 213 -2.30 2.84 -7.67
CA CYS A 213 -0.97 3.45 -7.45
C CYS A 213 0.09 3.05 -8.49
N SER A 214 -0.03 1.86 -9.07
CA SER A 214 0.99 1.26 -9.96
C SER A 214 0.53 1.06 -11.42
N ILE A 215 -0.51 1.76 -11.84
CA ILE A 215 -1.01 1.78 -13.23
C ILE A 215 -0.98 3.24 -13.73
N GLN A 216 -0.51 3.48 -14.96
CA GLN A 216 -0.47 4.83 -15.52
C GLN A 216 -1.88 5.37 -15.77
N ARG A 217 -2.20 6.55 -15.23
CA ARG A 217 -3.52 7.17 -15.39
C ARG A 217 -3.61 7.96 -16.70
N LEU A 218 -4.59 7.63 -17.53
CA LEU A 218 -4.95 8.39 -18.72
C LEU A 218 -5.95 9.51 -18.37
N MET A 219 -5.53 10.76 -18.53
CA MET A 219 -6.35 11.96 -18.29
C MET A 219 -7.13 12.39 -19.54
N GLY A 220 -6.55 12.24 -20.73
CA GLY A 220 -7.18 12.62 -21.99
C GLY A 220 -6.51 11.99 -23.21
N ARG A 221 -7.18 12.06 -24.37
CA ARG A 221 -6.64 11.60 -25.66
C ARG A 221 -7.08 12.52 -26.80
N PHE A 222 -6.19 12.76 -27.75
CA PHE A 222 -6.50 13.42 -29.01
C PHE A 222 -5.66 12.83 -30.16
N THR A 223 -5.93 13.28 -31.38
CA THR A 223 -5.14 12.95 -32.58
C THR A 223 -4.87 14.26 -33.30
N ASP A 224 -3.60 14.59 -33.53
CA ASP A 224 -3.17 15.89 -34.07
C ASP A 224 -1.75 15.80 -34.67
N GLY A 225 -1.34 16.80 -35.45
CA GLY A 225 0.04 16.89 -35.93
C GLY A 225 1.01 17.21 -34.79
N LEU A 226 2.20 16.61 -34.78
CA LEU A 226 3.24 16.95 -33.81
C LEU A 226 3.71 18.43 -33.97
N PRO A 227 3.88 19.19 -32.86
CA PRO A 227 4.55 20.48 -32.90
C PRO A 227 5.99 20.36 -33.40
N ARG A 228 6.44 21.34 -34.20
CA ARG A 228 7.82 21.42 -34.72
C ARG A 228 8.90 21.54 -33.62
N GLU A 229 8.47 21.85 -32.40
CA GLU A 229 9.29 21.97 -31.20
C GLU A 229 9.66 20.61 -30.60
N LEU A 230 8.94 19.53 -30.93
CA LEU A 230 9.19 18.20 -30.38
C LEU A 230 10.14 17.39 -31.26
N LEU A 231 11.20 16.88 -30.64
CA LEU A 231 12.20 16.05 -31.29
C LEU A 231 11.89 14.56 -31.06
N LEU A 232 11.55 13.83 -32.12
CA LEU A 232 11.42 12.37 -32.06
C LEU A 232 12.81 11.72 -32.15
N PRO A 233 13.22 10.86 -31.19
CA PRO A 233 14.42 10.06 -31.31
C PRO A 233 14.35 9.12 -32.52
N GLY A 234 15.36 9.18 -33.39
CA GLY A 234 15.56 8.18 -34.43
C GLY A 234 14.99 8.47 -35.83
N ASN A 235 15.16 9.70 -36.36
CA ASN A 235 15.22 9.94 -37.80
C ASN A 235 16.69 9.83 -38.30
N PRO A 236 17.18 8.68 -38.80
CA PRO A 236 18.61 8.47 -39.05
C PRO A 236 19.08 8.93 -40.45
N GLY A 237 18.26 9.71 -41.17
CA GLY A 237 18.44 10.00 -42.60
C GLY A 237 18.75 11.45 -42.99
N GLU A 238 18.51 12.43 -42.12
CA GLU A 238 18.39 13.85 -42.54
C GLU A 238 19.57 14.76 -42.14
N GLN A 239 20.72 14.19 -41.73
CA GLN A 239 21.93 14.96 -41.41
C GLN A 239 22.90 15.14 -42.61
N SER A 240 22.47 14.81 -43.84
CA SER A 240 23.35 14.77 -45.02
C SER A 240 22.70 15.24 -46.34
N GLN A 241 21.76 16.19 -46.32
CA GLN A 241 21.34 16.91 -47.54
C GLN A 241 21.21 18.43 -47.31
N PRO A 242 21.60 19.28 -48.29
CA PRO A 242 21.39 20.72 -48.23
C PRO A 242 19.92 21.09 -48.51
N PRO A 243 19.44 22.27 -48.08
CA PRO A 243 18.03 22.65 -48.20
C PRO A 243 17.67 23.04 -49.64
N SER A 244 17.14 22.09 -50.42
CA SER A 244 16.61 22.34 -51.76
C SER A 244 15.10 22.12 -51.86
N ARG A 245 14.37 23.25 -51.92
CA ARG A 245 12.92 23.41 -52.15
C ARG A 245 11.97 23.11 -50.98
N GLU A 246 10.83 23.80 -51.06
CA GLU A 246 9.77 23.89 -50.07
C GLU A 246 8.81 22.70 -50.17
N GLU A 247 9.30 21.49 -49.89
CA GLU A 247 8.37 20.39 -49.63
C GLU A 247 7.64 20.65 -48.32
N GLN A 248 6.30 20.69 -48.38
CA GLN A 248 5.46 20.88 -47.21
C GLN A 248 5.52 19.62 -46.36
N ALA A 249 6.48 19.58 -45.43
CA ALA A 249 6.67 18.48 -44.49
C ALA A 249 5.38 18.26 -43.68
N THR A 250 4.57 17.29 -44.14
CA THR A 250 3.28 16.94 -43.55
C THR A 250 3.54 16.21 -42.24
N HIS A 251 3.67 16.97 -41.15
CA HIS A 251 3.95 16.45 -39.81
C HIS A 251 3.01 15.27 -39.50
N PRO A 252 3.55 14.11 -39.07
CA PRO A 252 2.74 12.92 -38.89
C PRO A 252 1.64 13.18 -37.86
N VAL A 253 0.40 12.95 -38.29
CA VAL A 253 -0.78 13.07 -37.44
C VAL A 253 -0.84 11.84 -36.55
N LEU A 254 -0.42 11.99 -35.30
CA LEU A 254 -0.31 10.90 -34.34
C LEU A 254 -1.41 10.99 -33.28
N GLN A 255 -1.74 9.85 -32.69
CA GLN A 255 -2.50 9.81 -31.45
C GLN A 255 -1.61 10.28 -30.29
N VAL A 256 -2.16 11.10 -29.40
CA VAL A 256 -1.48 11.61 -28.22
C VAL A 256 -2.35 11.30 -27.00
N LEU A 257 -1.72 10.73 -25.98
CA LEU A 257 -2.34 10.32 -24.73
C LEU A 257 -1.78 11.22 -23.61
N ILE A 258 -2.63 11.97 -22.92
CA ILE A 258 -2.21 12.83 -21.81
C ILE A 258 -2.33 12.03 -20.51
N CYS A 259 -1.20 11.78 -19.87
CA CYS A 259 -1.09 11.05 -18.62
C CYS A 259 -0.87 12.00 -17.44
N ALA A 260 -1.42 11.63 -16.27
CA ALA A 260 -1.32 12.47 -15.07
C ALA A 260 0.11 12.55 -14.52
N GLU A 261 0.91 11.50 -14.72
CA GLU A 261 2.22 11.35 -14.11
C GLU A 261 3.37 11.42 -15.13
N VAL A 262 4.35 12.29 -14.88
CA VAL A 262 5.54 12.46 -15.71
C VAL A 262 6.60 11.40 -15.34
N PRO A 263 6.95 10.48 -16.26
CA PRO A 263 8.08 9.56 -16.06
C PRO A 263 9.41 10.28 -16.24
N TYR A 264 10.40 9.94 -15.40
CA TYR A 264 11.77 10.44 -15.52
C TYR A 264 12.74 9.37 -16.06
N GLN A 265 12.36 8.09 -16.02
CA GLN A 265 13.05 6.98 -16.68
C GLN A 265 12.19 5.70 -16.71
N THR A 266 12.62 4.71 -17.49
CA THR A 266 12.12 3.32 -17.42
C THR A 266 12.87 2.51 -16.37
N LEU A 267 12.29 1.37 -15.95
CA LEU A 267 12.97 0.39 -15.12
C LEU A 267 14.19 -0.20 -15.84
N ALA A 268 14.18 -0.34 -17.17
CA ALA A 268 15.36 -0.68 -17.97
C ALA A 268 16.49 0.34 -17.78
N GLY A 269 16.18 1.64 -17.88
CA GLY A 269 17.14 2.71 -17.63
C GLY A 269 17.66 2.72 -16.19
N PHE A 270 16.79 2.43 -15.22
CA PHE A 270 17.18 2.28 -13.80
C PHE A 270 18.18 1.15 -13.61
N VAL A 271 17.84 -0.06 -14.05
CA VAL A 271 18.70 -1.25 -13.93
C VAL A 271 20.05 -1.04 -14.62
N LYS A 272 20.07 -0.38 -15.79
CA LYS A 272 21.32 -0.03 -16.50
C LYS A 272 22.19 0.97 -15.74
N GLY A 273 21.58 1.95 -15.06
CA GLY A 273 22.30 2.97 -14.27
C GLY A 273 22.69 2.53 -12.86
N SER A 274 21.94 1.62 -12.24
CA SER A 274 22.09 1.25 -10.83
C SER A 274 23.23 0.29 -10.52
N HIS A 275 23.96 -0.20 -11.53
CA HIS A 275 24.97 -1.24 -11.36
C HIS A 275 26.13 -0.84 -10.41
N GLY A 276 26.40 0.46 -10.29
CA GLY A 276 27.29 1.00 -9.26
C GLY A 276 26.69 0.93 -7.85
N LEU A 277 25.42 1.28 -7.69
CA LEU A 277 24.68 1.31 -6.41
C LEU A 277 24.49 -0.10 -5.83
N HIS A 278 24.23 -1.11 -6.67
CA HIS A 278 24.17 -2.51 -6.25
C HIS A 278 25.53 -3.00 -5.75
N ARG A 279 26.63 -2.57 -6.39
CA ARG A 279 28.00 -2.92 -5.97
C ARG A 279 28.46 -2.20 -4.70
N THR A 280 28.08 -0.95 -4.48
CA THR A 280 28.48 -0.18 -3.27
C THR A 280 27.60 -0.44 -2.06
N SER A 281 26.32 -0.75 -2.27
CA SER A 281 25.30 -0.81 -1.22
C SER A 281 24.21 -1.85 -1.52
N PRO A 282 24.57 -3.14 -1.63
CA PRO A 282 23.64 -4.17 -2.10
C PRO A 282 22.39 -4.30 -1.23
N GLY A 283 22.50 -4.17 0.10
CA GLY A 283 21.35 -4.21 1.00
C GLY A 283 20.35 -3.07 0.83
N HIS A 284 20.77 -1.89 0.36
CA HIS A 284 19.86 -0.80 0.02
C HIS A 284 19.22 -1.07 -1.36
N TYR A 285 20.04 -1.40 -2.36
CA TYR A 285 19.57 -1.69 -3.71
C TYR A 285 18.55 -2.84 -3.75
N GLU A 286 18.80 -3.93 -3.03
CA GLU A 286 17.92 -5.09 -3.02
C GLU A 286 16.65 -4.87 -2.17
N ARG A 287 16.66 -3.92 -1.21
CA ARG A 287 15.41 -3.42 -0.59
C ARG A 287 14.57 -2.66 -1.61
N LEU A 288 15.20 -1.75 -2.36
CA LEU A 288 14.56 -0.98 -3.42
C LEU A 288 14.01 -1.88 -4.53
N ALA A 289 14.75 -2.92 -4.93
CA ALA A 289 14.27 -3.99 -5.82
C ALA A 289 13.02 -4.69 -5.27
N CYS A 290 13.03 -5.11 -3.99
CA CYS A 290 11.85 -5.71 -3.35
C CYS A 290 10.62 -4.76 -3.37
N LEU A 291 10.82 -3.46 -3.15
CA LEU A 291 9.74 -2.46 -3.16
C LEU A 291 9.18 -2.18 -4.56
N LEU A 292 10.03 -2.15 -5.59
CA LEU A 292 9.59 -2.03 -6.99
C LEU A 292 8.84 -3.27 -7.47
N LEU A 293 9.32 -4.47 -7.12
CA LEU A 293 8.63 -5.74 -7.38
C LEU A 293 7.30 -5.84 -6.64
N LEU A 294 7.20 -5.33 -5.41
CA LEU A 294 5.96 -5.30 -4.63
C LEU A 294 4.89 -4.41 -5.30
N GLN A 295 5.27 -3.21 -5.74
CA GLN A 295 4.39 -2.33 -6.52
C GLN A 295 3.90 -3.01 -7.81
N LEU A 296 4.80 -3.74 -8.49
CA LEU A 296 4.44 -4.48 -9.71
C LEU A 296 3.44 -5.61 -9.43
N CYS A 297 3.58 -6.34 -8.33
CA CYS A 297 2.63 -7.40 -7.95
C CYS A 297 1.24 -6.82 -7.64
N LEU A 298 1.17 -5.71 -6.88
CA LEU A 298 -0.08 -4.98 -6.63
C LEU A 298 -0.74 -4.52 -7.94
N GLY A 299 0.03 -3.95 -8.87
CA GLY A 299 -0.45 -3.58 -10.19
C GLY A 299 -1.03 -4.77 -10.98
N LEU A 300 -0.35 -5.92 -10.96
CA LEU A 300 -0.79 -7.13 -11.64
C LEU A 300 -2.03 -7.78 -11.01
N GLU A 301 -2.15 -7.76 -9.68
CA GLU A 301 -3.37 -8.19 -8.97
C GLU A 301 -4.58 -7.34 -9.38
N HIS A 302 -4.41 -6.01 -9.47
CA HIS A 302 -5.46 -5.10 -9.94
C HIS A 302 -5.86 -5.36 -11.40
N LEU A 303 -4.90 -5.51 -12.32
CA LEU A 303 -5.18 -5.85 -13.73
C LEU A 303 -5.94 -7.17 -13.88
N ARG A 304 -5.54 -8.19 -13.10
CA ARG A 304 -6.21 -9.50 -13.01
C ARG A 304 -7.65 -9.38 -12.53
N GLY A 305 -7.89 -8.53 -11.53
CA GLY A 305 -9.22 -8.20 -11.01
C GLY A 305 -10.14 -7.55 -12.05
N GLN A 306 -9.60 -6.65 -12.88
CA GLN A 306 -10.34 -6.00 -13.99
C GLN A 306 -10.50 -6.88 -15.25
N HIS A 307 -10.12 -8.17 -15.19
CA HIS A 307 -10.14 -9.12 -16.31
C HIS A 307 -9.34 -8.69 -17.56
N VAL A 308 -8.49 -7.67 -17.43
CA VAL A 308 -7.65 -7.17 -18.51
C VAL A 308 -6.54 -8.16 -18.82
N GLY A 309 -6.30 -8.36 -20.12
CA GLY A 309 -5.26 -9.26 -20.60
C GLY A 309 -3.86 -8.81 -20.22
N GLN A 310 -2.92 -9.75 -20.33
CA GLN A 310 -1.54 -9.63 -19.90
C GLN A 310 -0.88 -8.27 -20.22
N GLY A 311 -0.40 -7.58 -19.20
CA GLY A 311 0.47 -6.40 -19.36
C GLY A 311 1.83 -6.78 -19.97
N ASP A 312 2.48 -5.84 -20.65
CA ASP A 312 3.80 -6.12 -21.21
C ASP A 312 4.92 -5.83 -20.19
N LEU A 313 5.16 -6.79 -19.30
CA LEU A 313 6.15 -6.74 -18.21
C LEU A 313 7.63 -6.78 -18.68
N SER A 314 7.98 -6.06 -19.75
CA SER A 314 9.38 -5.75 -20.06
C SER A 314 9.86 -4.57 -19.19
N PRO A 315 11.14 -4.53 -18.75
CA PRO A 315 11.66 -3.39 -17.98
C PRO A 315 11.57 -2.05 -18.73
N GLU A 316 11.51 -2.08 -20.06
CA GLU A 316 11.35 -0.93 -20.95
C GLU A 316 9.93 -0.34 -20.92
N ASN A 317 8.94 -1.11 -20.44
CA ASN A 317 7.52 -0.75 -20.41
C ASN A 317 6.99 -0.54 -18.97
N LEU A 318 7.89 -0.56 -17.99
CA LEU A 318 7.63 -0.17 -16.61
C LEU A 318 8.30 1.19 -16.37
N LEU A 319 7.48 2.20 -16.04
CA LEU A 319 7.95 3.57 -15.83
C LEU A 319 8.23 3.84 -14.36
N LEU A 320 9.20 4.71 -14.08
CA LEU A 320 9.41 5.29 -12.76
C LEU A 320 8.97 6.76 -12.78
N VAL A 321 8.11 7.14 -11.84
CA VAL A 321 7.70 8.53 -11.60
C VAL A 321 8.09 8.95 -10.17
N GLN A 322 8.39 10.23 -9.99
CA GLN A 322 8.66 10.76 -8.66
C GLN A 322 7.38 10.75 -7.81
N CYS A 323 7.47 10.39 -6.53
CA CYS A 323 6.35 10.56 -5.62
C CYS A 323 6.05 12.06 -5.39
N PRO A 324 4.78 12.46 -5.21
CA PRO A 324 4.43 13.84 -4.89
C PRO A 324 4.87 14.19 -3.46
N CYS A 325 6.04 14.80 -3.31
CA CYS A 325 6.52 15.35 -2.04
C CYS A 325 5.87 16.72 -1.75
N PRO A 326 5.43 17.02 -0.52
CA PRO A 326 4.92 18.35 -0.17
C PRO A 326 6.04 19.40 -0.26
N PRO A 327 5.73 20.64 -0.65
CA PRO A 327 6.74 21.66 -0.98
C PRO A 327 7.69 22.00 0.18
N GLU A 328 7.21 21.95 1.42
CA GLU A 328 8.01 22.26 2.63
C GLU A 328 9.21 21.32 2.82
N SER A 329 9.15 20.09 2.30
CA SER A 329 10.24 19.11 2.44
C SER A 329 11.47 19.42 1.57
N GLN A 330 11.39 20.36 0.61
CA GLN A 330 12.48 20.63 -0.33
C GLN A 330 13.61 21.50 0.25
N GLN A 331 13.44 22.10 1.44
CA GLN A 331 14.32 23.14 1.95
C GLN A 331 15.47 22.62 2.86
N GLY A 332 15.56 21.31 3.11
CA GLY A 332 16.63 20.71 3.92
C GLY A 332 17.05 19.34 3.40
N LYS A 333 18.30 19.23 2.92
CA LYS A 333 18.93 18.04 2.30
C LYS A 333 18.16 17.46 1.10
N LYS A 334 18.65 17.75 -0.11
CA LYS A 334 18.45 16.82 -1.24
C LYS A 334 19.24 15.54 -0.95
N GLU A 335 18.56 14.50 -0.47
CA GLU A 335 19.07 13.15 -0.64
C GLU A 335 19.19 12.85 -2.14
N PRO A 336 20.23 12.13 -2.59
CA PRO A 336 20.39 11.83 -4.01
C PRO A 336 19.23 10.94 -4.48
N LEU A 337 18.61 11.29 -5.61
CA LEU A 337 17.45 10.61 -6.21
C LEU A 337 17.63 9.09 -6.39
N ALA A 338 18.89 8.62 -6.42
CA ALA A 338 19.26 7.21 -6.45
C ALA A 338 18.87 6.41 -5.18
N LEU A 339 18.52 7.08 -4.06
CA LEU A 339 18.15 6.45 -2.79
C LEU A 339 16.66 6.58 -2.43
N SER A 340 15.94 7.52 -3.07
CA SER A 340 14.50 7.71 -2.86
C SER A 340 13.68 6.67 -3.62
N LEU A 341 12.76 5.96 -2.94
CA LEU A 341 11.83 5.01 -3.57
C LEU A 341 10.90 5.74 -4.58
N PRO A 342 10.94 5.39 -5.88
CA PRO A 342 10.02 5.95 -6.86
C PRO A 342 8.75 5.11 -7.00
N ARG A 343 7.70 5.72 -7.57
CA ARG A 343 6.43 5.04 -7.88
C ARG A 343 6.56 4.37 -9.24
N LEU A 344 6.38 3.05 -9.29
CA LEU A 344 6.46 2.23 -10.50
C LEU A 344 5.10 2.13 -11.17
N LEU A 345 5.01 2.41 -12.47
CA LEU A 345 3.78 2.35 -13.26
C LEU A 345 3.86 1.35 -14.41
N ILE A 346 2.86 0.49 -14.51
CA ILE A 346 2.56 -0.29 -15.72
C ILE A 346 1.91 0.67 -16.72
N SER A 347 2.57 0.93 -17.85
CA SER A 347 2.12 1.87 -18.89
C SER A 347 1.68 1.21 -20.20
N SER A 348 2.16 -0.01 -20.47
CA SER A 348 2.08 -0.68 -21.76
C SER A 348 1.02 -1.79 -21.78
N PHE A 349 -0.03 -1.56 -22.56
CA PHE A 349 -1.19 -2.46 -22.68
C PHE A 349 -1.45 -2.92 -24.12
N PHE A 350 -0.56 -2.63 -25.08
CA PHE A 350 -0.78 -2.99 -26.49
C PHE A 350 -0.80 -4.52 -26.76
N LYS A 351 -0.30 -5.33 -25.81
CA LYS A 351 -0.41 -6.81 -25.83
C LYS A 351 -1.58 -7.35 -24.99
N ALA A 352 -2.34 -6.49 -24.31
CA ALA A 352 -3.43 -6.89 -23.43
C ALA A 352 -4.66 -7.32 -24.25
N LYS A 353 -4.90 -8.63 -24.36
CA LYS A 353 -6.16 -9.16 -24.90
C LYS A 353 -7.29 -9.03 -23.87
N GLU A 354 -8.17 -8.05 -24.06
CA GLU A 354 -9.37 -7.88 -23.24
C GLU A 354 -10.25 -9.14 -23.31
N LYS A 355 -10.59 -9.74 -22.16
CA LYS A 355 -11.38 -11.00 -22.09
C LYS A 355 -12.89 -10.76 -22.19
N GLN A 356 -13.30 -9.89 -23.10
CA GLN A 356 -14.71 -9.78 -23.50
C GLN A 356 -15.16 -11.11 -24.12
N ARG A 357 -16.31 -11.64 -23.67
CA ARG A 357 -16.92 -12.86 -24.20
C ARG A 357 -18.09 -12.46 -25.11
N PRO A 358 -17.89 -12.33 -26.44
CA PRO A 358 -18.97 -11.91 -27.32
C PRO A 358 -20.06 -12.98 -27.36
N PHE A 359 -21.21 -12.68 -26.76
CA PHE A 359 -22.44 -13.42 -27.02
C PHE A 359 -22.92 -13.05 -28.42
N SER A 360 -22.70 -13.95 -29.38
CA SER A 360 -23.30 -13.88 -30.72
C SER A 360 -23.49 -15.30 -31.25
N THR A 361 -24.73 -15.63 -31.55
CA THR A 361 -25.16 -16.98 -31.95
C THR A 361 -25.07 -17.16 -33.46
N SER A 362 -24.15 -17.98 -33.96
CA SER A 362 -24.34 -18.85 -35.14
C SER A 362 -23.09 -19.68 -35.50
N GLN A 363 -23.34 -20.86 -36.08
CA GLN A 363 -22.44 -21.67 -36.93
C GLN A 363 -21.00 -21.94 -36.45
N GLU A 364 -20.91 -22.90 -35.53
CA GLU A 364 -20.11 -24.13 -35.70
C GLU A 364 -19.37 -24.29 -37.05
N LYS A 365 -18.04 -24.10 -37.04
CA LYS A 365 -17.08 -24.66 -38.00
C LYS A 365 -15.69 -24.92 -37.38
N ASP A 366 -15.08 -26.03 -37.81
CA ASP A 366 -13.64 -26.36 -37.86
C ASP A 366 -12.78 -26.17 -36.59
N TRP A 367 -12.77 -27.20 -35.73
CA TRP A 367 -11.82 -27.39 -34.63
C TRP A 367 -10.44 -27.92 -35.08
N THR A 368 -9.86 -27.40 -36.16
CA THR A 368 -8.63 -27.97 -36.77
C THR A 368 -7.58 -26.95 -37.21
N GLU A 369 -7.24 -25.96 -36.36
CA GLU A 369 -5.99 -25.19 -36.51
C GLU A 369 -5.36 -24.82 -35.14
N GLY A 370 -5.07 -25.87 -34.35
CA GLY A 370 -4.64 -25.77 -32.96
C GLY A 370 -3.16 -25.40 -32.74
N LEU A 371 -2.81 -24.11 -32.94
CA LEU A 371 -1.50 -23.57 -32.48
C LEU A 371 -1.55 -22.16 -31.84
N SER A 372 -2.71 -21.48 -31.87
CA SER A 372 -2.89 -20.18 -31.19
C SER A 372 -3.23 -20.38 -29.71
N ALA A 373 -2.24 -20.78 -28.91
CA ALA A 373 -2.41 -20.96 -27.47
C ALA A 373 -2.79 -19.62 -26.80
N ALA A 374 -3.93 -19.61 -26.09
CA ALA A 374 -4.31 -18.46 -25.27
C ALA A 374 -3.24 -18.20 -24.19
N PRO A 375 -2.89 -16.94 -23.88
CA PRO A 375 -1.90 -16.64 -22.84
C PRO A 375 -2.32 -17.25 -21.50
N SER A 376 -1.61 -18.30 -21.05
CA SER A 376 -1.83 -18.92 -19.76
C SER A 376 -1.60 -17.88 -18.66
N PRO A 377 -2.41 -17.82 -17.58
CA PRO A 377 -2.22 -16.84 -16.51
C PRO A 377 -0.79 -16.88 -15.96
N ALA A 378 -0.24 -18.10 -15.83
CA ALA A 378 1.11 -18.43 -15.40
C ALA A 378 2.27 -17.82 -16.23
N ALA A 379 1.98 -16.99 -17.23
CA ALA A 379 2.98 -16.27 -18.03
C ALA A 379 3.45 -14.96 -17.36
N ASP A 380 2.65 -14.33 -16.48
CA ASP A 380 3.10 -13.17 -15.72
C ASP A 380 4.05 -13.56 -14.59
N GLU A 381 3.77 -14.66 -13.91
CA GLU A 381 4.67 -15.26 -12.93
C GLU A 381 6.06 -15.56 -13.55
N LEU A 382 6.12 -16.04 -14.80
CA LEU A 382 7.39 -16.25 -15.52
C LEU A 382 8.10 -14.94 -15.87
N LYS A 383 7.39 -13.91 -16.34
CA LYS A 383 7.98 -12.59 -16.63
C LYS A 383 8.50 -11.93 -15.35
N LEU A 384 7.75 -12.00 -14.25
CA LEU A 384 8.17 -11.53 -12.92
C LEU A 384 9.41 -12.28 -12.42
N GLY A 385 9.44 -13.60 -12.58
CA GLY A 385 10.61 -14.42 -12.28
C GLY A 385 11.86 -13.99 -13.06
N ARG A 386 11.71 -13.72 -14.37
CA ARG A 386 12.79 -13.18 -15.22
C ARG A 386 13.23 -11.77 -14.78
N LEU A 387 12.28 -10.92 -14.40
CA LEU A 387 12.53 -9.55 -13.98
C LEU A 387 13.39 -9.47 -12.72
N ILE A 388 13.25 -10.40 -11.77
CA ILE A 388 14.10 -10.47 -10.56
C ILE A 388 15.58 -10.62 -10.94
N TYR A 389 15.90 -11.51 -11.88
CA TYR A 389 17.27 -11.69 -12.38
C TYR A 389 17.79 -10.41 -13.05
N GLN A 390 16.99 -9.78 -13.92
CA GLN A 390 17.37 -8.56 -14.61
C GLN A 390 17.65 -7.40 -13.64
N ILE A 391 16.77 -7.18 -12.65
CA ILE A 391 16.98 -6.15 -11.61
C ILE A 391 18.24 -6.45 -10.81
N LEU A 392 18.52 -7.71 -10.46
CA LEU A 392 19.72 -8.09 -9.71
C LEU A 392 21.01 -8.20 -10.56
N HIS A 393 20.99 -7.65 -11.78
CA HIS A 393 22.13 -7.62 -12.70
C HIS A 393 22.70 -9.02 -13.05
N VAL A 394 21.82 -10.02 -13.12
CA VAL A 394 22.15 -11.39 -13.55
C VAL A 394 21.47 -11.68 -14.88
N ASP A 395 22.25 -11.97 -15.91
CA ASP A 395 21.71 -12.32 -17.23
C ASP A 395 20.94 -13.65 -17.21
N ILE A 396 19.80 -13.67 -17.91
CA ILE A 396 18.95 -14.86 -18.02
C ILE A 396 18.27 -14.96 -19.40
N SER A 397 18.69 -15.96 -20.17
CA SER A 397 18.01 -16.42 -21.38
C SER A 397 16.76 -17.20 -20.99
N LEU A 398 15.63 -16.96 -21.66
CA LEU A 398 14.43 -17.80 -21.47
C LEU A 398 14.67 -19.24 -21.94
N GLU A 399 15.50 -19.42 -22.97
CA GLU A 399 15.90 -20.73 -23.49
C GLU A 399 16.75 -21.54 -22.50
N ASP A 400 17.64 -20.90 -21.74
CA ASP A 400 18.43 -21.58 -20.70
C ASP A 400 17.61 -21.84 -19.43
N ALA A 401 16.74 -20.89 -19.05
CA ALA A 401 15.93 -20.99 -17.84
C ALA A 401 14.81 -22.05 -17.93
N LEU A 402 14.23 -22.25 -19.11
CA LEU A 402 13.17 -23.25 -19.33
C LEU A 402 13.66 -24.49 -20.08
N GLY A 403 14.66 -24.36 -20.95
CA GLY A 403 15.04 -25.37 -21.94
C GLY A 403 15.71 -26.63 -21.39
N PHE A 404 15.60 -27.71 -22.16
CA PHE A 404 15.83 -29.09 -21.73
C PHE A 404 17.29 -29.47 -21.40
N ARG A 405 18.28 -28.58 -21.58
CA ARG A 405 19.71 -28.90 -21.40
C ARG A 405 20.25 -28.69 -19.98
N SER A 406 19.56 -27.96 -19.11
CA SER A 406 19.96 -27.79 -17.71
C SER A 406 18.76 -27.67 -16.78
N ASN A 407 18.87 -28.29 -15.60
CA ASN A 407 17.89 -28.22 -14.52
C ASN A 407 18.27 -27.19 -13.45
N ARG A 408 19.14 -26.22 -13.78
CA ARG A 408 19.68 -25.22 -12.86
C ARG A 408 19.48 -23.84 -13.47
N LEU A 409 18.70 -23.01 -12.80
CA LEU A 409 18.66 -21.57 -13.06
C LEU A 409 20.02 -20.95 -12.70
N PRO A 410 20.38 -19.78 -13.27
CA PRO A 410 21.59 -19.07 -12.86
C PRO A 410 21.60 -18.77 -11.35
N GLU A 411 22.78 -18.82 -10.74
CA GLU A 411 22.91 -18.57 -9.30
C GLU A 411 22.92 -17.06 -9.02
N ILE A 412 21.86 -16.55 -8.39
CA ILE A 412 21.84 -15.20 -7.85
C ILE A 412 22.86 -15.12 -6.68
N PRO A 413 23.84 -14.19 -6.70
CA PRO A 413 24.83 -14.04 -5.64
C PRO A 413 24.21 -13.55 -4.31
N SER A 414 24.71 -14.05 -3.18
CA SER A 414 24.26 -13.63 -1.86
C SER A 414 24.99 -12.37 -1.39
N LEU A 415 24.49 -11.20 -1.79
CA LEU A 415 25.10 -9.88 -1.48
C LEU A 415 24.42 -9.16 -0.31
N SER A 416 23.22 -9.58 0.10
CA SER A 416 22.45 -8.98 1.18
C SER A 416 21.47 -9.97 1.86
N ILE A 417 20.78 -9.49 2.91
CA ILE A 417 19.69 -10.22 3.58
C ILE A 417 18.49 -10.53 2.65
N TYR A 418 18.36 -9.83 1.52
CA TYR A 418 17.28 -10.02 0.55
C TYR A 418 17.62 -11.04 -0.53
N SER A 419 18.91 -11.23 -0.88
CA SER A 419 19.31 -12.00 -2.07
C SER A 419 18.85 -13.46 -2.01
N THR A 420 18.99 -14.12 -0.85
CA THR A 420 18.52 -15.51 -0.64
C THR A 420 17.00 -15.62 -0.83
N GLY A 421 16.26 -14.62 -0.35
CA GLY A 421 14.81 -14.54 -0.50
C GLY A 421 14.37 -14.30 -1.95
N LEU A 422 15.06 -13.40 -2.66
CA LEU A 422 14.82 -13.13 -4.08
C LEU A 422 15.20 -14.32 -4.96
N LYS A 423 16.30 -15.04 -4.65
CA LYS A 423 16.69 -16.31 -5.29
C LYS A 423 15.62 -17.38 -5.09
N ARG A 424 15.08 -17.51 -3.87
CA ARG A 424 13.98 -18.43 -3.55
C ARG A 424 12.70 -18.06 -4.31
N LEU A 425 12.31 -16.79 -4.30
CA LEU A 425 11.13 -16.28 -5.01
C LEU A 425 11.24 -16.50 -6.53
N ALA A 426 12.38 -16.16 -7.14
CA ALA A 426 12.60 -16.35 -8.57
C ALA A 426 12.59 -17.85 -8.95
N THR A 427 13.11 -18.73 -8.09
CA THR A 427 13.03 -20.19 -8.29
C THR A 427 11.58 -20.70 -8.24
N LEU A 428 10.75 -20.16 -7.35
CA LEU A 428 9.33 -20.51 -7.23
C LEU A 428 8.48 -19.95 -8.39
N LEU A 429 8.83 -18.77 -8.92
CA LEU A 429 8.17 -18.14 -10.07
C LEU A 429 8.58 -18.78 -11.42
N LEU A 430 9.84 -19.18 -11.57
CA LEU A 430 10.35 -19.87 -12.76
C LEU A 430 10.15 -21.40 -12.70
N HIS A 431 9.34 -21.90 -11.76
CA HIS A 431 9.11 -23.33 -11.62
C HIS A 431 8.43 -23.91 -12.88
N ARG A 432 9.01 -24.97 -13.47
CA ARG A 432 8.56 -25.57 -14.74
C ARG A 432 7.10 -26.05 -14.68
N ASP A 433 6.78 -26.88 -13.68
CA ASP A 433 5.43 -27.36 -13.40
C ASP A 433 4.54 -26.19 -12.92
N PRO A 434 3.48 -25.82 -13.67
CA PRO A 434 2.61 -24.70 -13.31
C PRO A 434 1.82 -24.91 -12.02
N SER A 435 1.59 -26.16 -11.59
CA SER A 435 0.86 -26.45 -10.34
C SER A 435 1.67 -26.15 -9.08
N LYS A 436 3.00 -26.01 -9.22
CA LYS A 436 3.96 -25.68 -8.15
C LYS A 436 4.54 -24.28 -8.29
N ARG A 437 4.13 -23.52 -9.32
CA ARG A 437 4.52 -22.14 -9.54
C ARG A 437 3.72 -21.24 -8.59
N VAL A 438 4.39 -20.38 -7.84
CA VAL A 438 3.70 -19.44 -6.93
C VAL A 438 2.96 -18.37 -7.73
N SER A 439 1.76 -18.00 -7.29
CA SER A 439 0.97 -16.92 -7.92
C SER A 439 1.56 -15.54 -7.64
N VAL A 440 1.15 -14.52 -8.40
CA VAL A 440 1.48 -13.11 -8.08
C VAL A 440 1.10 -12.74 -6.64
N GLU A 441 -0.06 -13.18 -6.12
CA GLU A 441 -0.50 -12.90 -4.73
C GLU A 441 0.45 -13.54 -3.69
N GLN A 442 0.97 -14.74 -3.98
CA GLN A 442 1.97 -15.40 -3.15
C GLN A 442 3.34 -14.70 -3.26
N ALA A 443 3.70 -14.22 -4.45
CA ALA A 443 4.91 -13.42 -4.68
C ALA A 443 4.86 -12.08 -3.92
N ARG A 444 3.73 -11.36 -3.97
CA ARG A 444 3.44 -10.17 -3.15
C ARG A 444 3.65 -10.46 -1.67
N SER A 445 3.03 -11.53 -1.19
CA SER A 445 3.12 -11.92 0.22
C SER A 445 4.55 -12.28 0.64
N ILE A 446 5.32 -12.95 -0.23
CA ILE A 446 6.76 -13.22 -0.02
C ILE A 446 7.58 -11.91 0.03
N LEU A 447 7.34 -10.97 -0.89
CA LEU A 447 8.04 -9.68 -0.92
C LEU A 447 7.72 -8.83 0.33
N GLN A 448 6.47 -8.80 0.78
CA GLN A 448 6.07 -8.14 2.03
C GLN A 448 6.79 -8.75 3.25
N VAL A 449 6.88 -10.09 3.32
CA VAL A 449 7.63 -10.76 4.39
C VAL A 449 9.14 -10.49 4.30
N LEU A 450 9.69 -10.41 3.09
CA LEU A 450 11.09 -10.01 2.88
C LEU A 450 11.37 -8.55 3.23
N LEU A 451 10.38 -7.65 3.20
CA LEU A 451 10.53 -6.23 3.53
C LEU A 451 10.33 -5.92 5.02
N TRP A 452 9.26 -6.44 5.63
CA TRP A 452 8.85 -6.11 7.02
C TRP A 452 8.47 -7.32 7.89
N GLY A 453 8.49 -8.54 7.34
CA GLY A 453 8.01 -9.77 7.98
C GLY A 453 8.88 -10.33 9.11
N PRO A 454 8.42 -11.43 9.75
CA PRO A 454 9.22 -12.17 10.71
C PRO A 454 10.42 -12.83 10.02
N ARG A 455 11.61 -12.60 10.57
CA ARG A 455 12.89 -13.13 10.08
C ARG A 455 13.19 -14.51 10.68
N GLN A 456 14.14 -15.24 10.09
CA GLN A 456 14.46 -16.61 10.49
C GLN A 456 14.94 -16.73 11.95
N GLU A 457 15.56 -15.68 12.49
CA GLU A 457 16.04 -15.59 13.86
C GLU A 457 14.90 -15.63 14.89
N LEU A 458 13.67 -15.25 14.53
CA LEU A 458 12.49 -15.40 15.39
C LEU A 458 12.16 -16.88 15.63
N PHE A 459 12.36 -17.71 14.61
CA PHE A 459 12.07 -19.15 14.65
C PHE A 459 13.27 -19.97 15.17
N ALA A 460 14.46 -19.38 15.27
CA ALA A 460 15.64 -20.02 15.84
C ALA A 460 15.57 -20.22 17.36
N ARG A 461 14.65 -19.56 18.07
CA ARG A 461 14.46 -19.66 19.53
C ARG A 461 13.04 -20.04 19.98
N SER A 462 12.08 -20.07 19.05
CA SER A 462 10.67 -20.29 19.35
C SER A 462 10.04 -21.10 18.23
N GLU A 463 9.23 -22.11 18.58
CA GLU A 463 8.55 -22.92 17.58
C GLU A 463 7.60 -22.05 16.73
N LYS A 464 7.71 -22.21 15.41
CA LYS A 464 6.89 -21.52 14.41
C LYS A 464 5.43 -21.94 14.58
N SER A 465 4.66 -21.12 15.27
CA SER A 465 3.27 -21.41 15.66
C SER A 465 2.35 -20.23 15.35
N LEU A 466 1.06 -20.53 15.11
CA LEU A 466 0.06 -19.50 14.81
C LEU A 466 -0.10 -18.45 15.95
N PRO A 467 -0.07 -18.79 17.25
CA PRO A 467 -0.11 -17.80 18.32
C PRO A 467 1.09 -16.84 18.30
N LEU A 468 2.31 -17.35 18.08
CA LEU A 468 3.52 -16.53 17.97
C LEU A 468 3.41 -15.53 16.82
N LEU A 469 2.93 -15.99 15.66
CA LEU A 469 2.73 -15.14 14.48
C LEU A 469 1.62 -14.11 14.68
N ARG A 470 0.53 -14.46 15.37
CA ARG A 470 -0.54 -13.52 15.74
C ARG A 470 0.01 -12.39 16.62
N SER A 471 0.65 -12.73 17.74
CA SER A 471 1.21 -11.72 18.65
C SER A 471 2.33 -10.89 18.01
N TRP A 472 3.09 -11.46 17.07
CA TRP A 472 4.05 -10.69 16.25
C TRP A 472 3.34 -9.63 15.38
N VAL A 473 2.22 -9.97 14.72
CA VAL A 473 1.42 -9.00 13.93
C VAL A 473 0.83 -7.92 14.84
N GLU A 474 0.27 -8.30 15.98
CA GLU A 474 -0.35 -7.38 16.95
C GLU A 474 0.67 -6.35 17.47
N VAL A 475 1.86 -6.80 17.89
CA VAL A 475 2.95 -5.90 18.31
C VAL A 475 3.45 -5.03 17.16
N LYS A 476 3.56 -5.56 15.94
CA LYS A 476 3.99 -4.76 14.78
C LYS A 476 2.97 -3.70 14.36
N ARG A 477 1.67 -3.99 14.43
CA ARG A 477 0.59 -3.00 14.23
C ARG A 477 0.67 -1.87 15.24
N ALA A 478 0.91 -2.19 16.52
CA ALA A 478 1.09 -1.21 17.58
C ALA A 478 2.32 -0.30 17.35
N LEU A 479 3.49 -0.90 17.06
CA LEU A 479 4.74 -0.16 16.82
C LEU A 479 4.66 0.74 15.57
N LEU A 480 4.03 0.26 14.49
CA LEU A 480 3.83 1.05 13.28
C LEU A 480 2.98 2.30 13.57
N LEU A 481 1.85 2.14 14.27
CA LEU A 481 0.98 3.25 14.67
C LEU A 481 1.67 4.24 15.61
N LEU A 482 2.51 3.77 16.53
CA LEU A 482 3.32 4.64 17.39
C LEU A 482 4.30 5.48 16.55
N SER A 483 5.01 4.86 15.60
CA SER A 483 5.95 5.58 14.74
C SER A 483 5.29 6.68 13.87
N PHE A 484 4.03 6.46 13.44
CA PHE A 484 3.26 7.53 12.78
C PHE A 484 2.94 8.69 13.73
N ALA A 485 2.58 8.40 14.98
CA ALA A 485 2.30 9.43 15.98
C ALA A 485 3.56 10.25 16.30
N GLU A 486 4.70 9.59 16.51
CA GLU A 486 6.01 10.21 16.75
C GLU A 486 6.44 11.09 15.55
N ASN A 487 6.36 10.56 14.33
CA ASN A 487 6.68 11.31 13.11
C ASN A 487 5.75 12.51 12.89
N SER A 488 4.49 12.44 13.32
CA SER A 488 3.54 13.56 13.23
C SER A 488 3.72 14.65 14.31
N ALA A 489 4.48 14.36 15.37
CA ALA A 489 4.78 15.29 16.45
C ALA A 489 6.17 15.93 16.33
N GLY A 490 7.11 15.27 15.66
CA GLY A 490 8.42 15.81 15.32
C GLY A 490 8.43 16.60 14.00
N THR A 491 9.61 17.08 13.60
CA THR A 491 9.85 17.71 12.29
C THR A 491 9.96 16.67 11.15
N GLY A 492 9.19 15.58 11.24
CA GLY A 492 9.22 14.48 10.29
C GLY A 492 8.62 14.87 8.94
N GLY A 493 9.13 14.27 7.86
CA GLY A 493 8.51 14.38 6.55
C GLY A 493 7.12 13.72 6.56
N SER A 494 6.23 14.17 5.65
CA SER A 494 4.98 13.46 5.38
C SER A 494 5.27 11.99 5.01
N PRO A 495 4.51 11.00 5.50
CA PRO A 495 4.79 9.62 5.17
C PRO A 495 4.63 9.36 3.66
N GLY A 496 5.52 8.55 3.10
CA GLY A 496 5.65 8.34 1.67
C GLY A 496 5.09 7.00 1.20
N LEU A 497 5.65 6.56 0.07
CA LEU A 497 5.22 5.34 -0.62
C LEU A 497 5.59 4.07 0.15
N GLU A 498 6.71 4.04 0.88
CA GLU A 498 7.10 2.88 1.67
C GLU A 498 6.17 2.69 2.89
N GLU A 499 5.79 3.79 3.55
CA GLU A 499 4.87 3.80 4.68
C GLU A 499 3.46 3.37 4.25
N TRP A 500 2.99 3.77 3.06
CA TRP A 500 1.74 3.27 2.49
C TRP A 500 1.79 1.76 2.21
N LEU A 501 2.85 1.26 1.55
CA LEU A 501 3.03 -0.18 1.28
C LEU A 501 3.10 -1.02 2.57
N CYS A 502 3.75 -0.48 3.61
CA CYS A 502 3.83 -1.07 4.95
C CYS A 502 2.44 -1.10 5.63
N CYS A 503 1.68 0.00 5.56
CA CYS A 503 0.29 0.06 6.04
C CYS A 503 -0.61 -0.96 5.34
N GLN A 504 -0.56 -1.05 4.00
CA GLN A 504 -1.32 -2.04 3.21
C GLN A 504 -1.03 -3.46 3.69
N TYR A 505 0.26 -3.82 3.84
CA TYR A 505 0.66 -5.12 4.37
C TYR A 505 0.11 -5.37 5.78
N PHE A 506 0.32 -4.47 6.74
CA PHE A 506 -0.16 -4.67 8.11
C PHE A 506 -1.68 -4.55 8.27
N GLN A 507 -2.39 -3.97 7.31
CA GLN A 507 -3.86 -4.00 7.22
C GLN A 507 -4.39 -5.38 6.83
N GLU A 508 -3.76 -6.05 5.85
CA GLU A 508 -4.24 -7.33 5.30
C GLU A 508 -3.67 -8.58 6.01
N VAL A 509 -2.47 -8.50 6.58
CA VAL A 509 -1.73 -9.70 7.04
C VAL A 509 -2.44 -10.46 8.18
N THR A 510 -2.35 -11.79 8.11
CA THR A 510 -2.85 -12.74 9.12
C THR A 510 -1.73 -13.70 9.54
N GLU A 511 -1.89 -14.33 10.70
CA GLU A 511 -1.01 -15.40 11.17
C GLU A 511 -0.96 -16.59 10.19
N HIS A 512 -2.06 -16.87 9.48
CA HIS A 512 -2.14 -17.95 8.50
C HIS A 512 -1.36 -17.64 7.22
N THR A 513 -1.48 -16.42 6.68
CA THR A 513 -0.68 -16.02 5.49
C THR A 513 0.80 -15.95 5.85
N LEU A 514 1.16 -15.43 7.03
CA LEU A 514 2.55 -15.50 7.53
C LEU A 514 3.07 -16.92 7.64
N TYR A 515 2.29 -17.85 8.20
CA TYR A 515 2.71 -19.24 8.39
C TYR A 515 3.02 -19.92 7.03
N GLN A 516 2.15 -19.71 6.04
CA GLN A 516 2.34 -20.24 4.68
C GLN A 516 3.56 -19.61 3.98
N VAL A 517 3.67 -18.28 3.97
CA VAL A 517 4.77 -17.58 3.30
C VAL A 517 6.13 -17.94 3.91
N THR A 518 6.22 -17.95 5.24
CA THR A 518 7.44 -18.38 5.95
C THR A 518 7.69 -19.90 5.89
N GLN A 519 6.81 -20.70 5.25
CA GLN A 519 7.07 -22.10 4.91
C GLN A 519 7.59 -22.26 3.48
N ALA A 520 7.24 -21.32 2.59
CA ALA A 520 7.80 -21.27 1.25
C ALA A 520 9.19 -20.62 1.23
N LEU A 521 9.46 -19.67 2.12
CA LEU A 521 10.62 -18.78 2.08
C LEU A 521 11.87 -19.28 2.84
N TYR A 522 11.69 -19.98 3.96
CA TYR A 522 12.75 -20.45 4.86
C TYR A 522 12.89 -21.98 4.84
#